data_AF-A0A2D4NF59-F1
#
_entry.id   AF-A0A2D4NF59-F1
#
_cell.length_a   1.000
_cell.length_b   1.000
_cell.length_c   1.000
_cell.angle_alpha   90.00
_cell.angle_beta   90.00
_cell.angle_gamma   90.00
#
_symmetry.space_group_name_H-M   'P 1'
#
loop_
_entity.id
_entity.type
_entity.pdbx_description
1 polymer ?
#
loop_
_entity_poly.entity_id
_entity_poly.type
_entity_poly.pdbx_seq_one_letter_code
_entity_poly.pdbx_strand_id
1 'polypeptide(L)'
;ALKGHLYAVGGRNAAGELATVECYNPRMNEWSYVAKMNEPHYGHAGTVYGGLMYISGGITHDTFQKELMCFDPDTDKWTQKAPMTTVRGLHCMCTVGDKLYVIGGNHFRGTSDYDDV
;
A
#
# COMPACT_ATOMS: atom_id res chain seq x y z
N ALA A 1 0.14 13.45 -4.66
CA ALA A 1 1.58 13.69 -4.46
C ALA A 1 1.83 13.96 -2.98
N LEU A 2 2.83 13.30 -2.39
CA LEU A 2 3.24 13.52 -1.01
C LEU A 2 4.43 14.48 -1.01
N LYS A 3 4.29 15.65 -0.38
CA LYS A 3 5.34 16.69 -0.35
C LYS A 3 5.93 16.99 -1.74
N GLY A 4 5.07 17.05 -2.75
CA GLY A 4 5.47 17.33 -4.15
C GLY A 4 6.14 16.16 -4.89
N HIS A 5 6.26 14.98 -4.29
CA HIS A 5 6.87 13.80 -4.89
C HIS A 5 5.82 12.72 -5.20
N LEU A 6 6.14 11.85 -6.16
CA LEU A 6 5.40 10.60 -6.39
C LEU A 6 6.14 9.46 -5.73
N TYR A 7 5.41 8.43 -5.33
CA TYR A 7 5.98 7.24 -4.72
C TYR A 7 5.41 5.99 -5.39
N ALA A 8 6.30 5.07 -5.75
CA ALA A 8 5.95 3.72 -6.16
C ALA A 8 6.24 2.79 -4.97
N VAL A 9 5.22 2.11 -4.46
CA VAL A 9 5.30 1.31 -3.23
C VAL A 9 5.06 -0.15 -3.58
N GLY A 10 6.04 -1.01 -3.32
CA GLY A 10 5.95 -2.44 -3.58
C GLY A 10 5.60 -2.79 -5.02
N GLY A 11 4.64 -3.71 -5.19
CA GLY A 11 4.24 -4.25 -6.48
C GLY A 11 4.80 -5.65 -6.74
N ARG A 12 4.70 -6.11 -7.98
CA ARG A 12 5.18 -7.43 -8.41
C ARG A 12 5.78 -7.32 -9.80
N ASN A 13 6.93 -7.94 -10.02
CA ASN A 13 7.58 -8.03 -11.32
C ASN A 13 7.96 -9.50 -11.62
N ALA A 14 8.76 -9.73 -12.67
CA ALA A 14 9.18 -11.07 -13.08
C ALA A 14 10.02 -11.82 -12.02
N ALA A 15 10.69 -11.09 -11.11
CA ALA A 15 11.46 -11.67 -10.02
C ALA A 15 10.61 -11.97 -8.77
N GLY A 16 9.38 -11.45 -8.69
CA GLY A 16 8.46 -11.69 -7.58
C GLY A 16 7.88 -10.42 -6.98
N GLU A 17 7.41 -10.55 -5.75
CA GLU A 17 6.82 -9.47 -4.97
C GLU A 17 7.90 -8.50 -4.48
N LEU A 18 7.60 -7.20 -4.46
CA LEU A 18 8.54 -6.15 -4.12
C LEU A 18 8.23 -5.54 -2.76
N ALA A 19 9.28 -5.36 -1.95
CA ALA A 19 9.23 -4.57 -0.72
C ALA A 19 9.79 -3.14 -0.93
N THR A 20 10.41 -2.89 -2.09
CA THR A 20 11.07 -1.64 -2.42
C THR A 20 10.08 -0.50 -2.57
N VAL A 21 10.55 0.70 -2.27
CA VAL A 21 9.79 1.93 -2.42
C VAL A 21 10.69 2.93 -3.13
N GLU A 22 10.16 3.56 -4.16
CA GLU A 22 10.88 4.54 -4.98
C GLU A 22 10.14 5.87 -4.92
N CYS A 23 10.89 6.96 -4.83
CA CYS A 23 10.41 8.34 -4.80
C CYS A 23 10.83 9.04 -6.09
N TYR A 24 9.87 9.62 -6.81
CA TYR A 24 10.14 10.43 -7.99
C TYR A 24 10.14 11.91 -7.62
N ASN A 25 11.26 12.58 -7.92
CA ASN A 25 11.37 14.02 -7.83
C ASN A 25 11.13 14.64 -9.22
N PRO A 26 9.99 15.32 -9.44
CA PRO A 26 9.66 15.92 -10.74
C PRO A 26 10.55 17.11 -11.11
N ARG A 27 11.24 17.75 -10.15
CA ARG A 27 12.17 18.85 -10.45
C ARG A 27 13.48 18.36 -11.03
N MET A 28 13.96 17.21 -10.56
CA MET A 28 15.20 16.58 -11.01
C MET A 28 14.95 15.56 -12.12
N ASN A 29 13.70 15.12 -12.28
CA ASN A 29 13.29 14.04 -13.18
C ASN A 29 14.03 12.72 -12.86
N GLU A 30 14.07 12.37 -11.58
CA GLU A 30 14.83 11.22 -11.10
C GLU A 30 13.99 10.40 -10.11
N TRP A 31 14.21 9.08 -10.15
CA TRP A 31 13.73 8.14 -9.14
C TRP A 31 14.88 7.79 -8.19
N SER A 32 14.58 7.70 -6.90
CA SER A 32 15.51 7.22 -5.88
C SER A 32 14.82 6.27 -4.91
N TYR A 33 15.56 5.31 -4.35
CA TYR A 33 15.03 4.44 -3.31
C TYR A 33 14.89 5.19 -1.98
N VAL A 34 13.81 4.89 -1.26
CA VAL A 34 13.57 5.28 0.14
C VAL A 34 13.46 4.02 1.00
N ALA A 35 13.16 4.17 2.30
CA ALA A 35 13.02 3.00 3.17
C ALA A 35 12.00 2.00 2.61
N LYS A 36 12.46 0.75 2.46
CA LYS A 36 11.64 -0.38 2.04
C LYS A 36 10.65 -0.79 3.14
N MET A 37 9.61 -1.49 2.74
CA MET A 37 8.73 -2.22 3.67
C MET A 37 9.47 -3.43 4.27
N ASN A 38 8.98 -3.93 5.40
CA ASN A 38 9.54 -5.12 6.04
C ASN A 38 9.27 -6.38 5.22
N GLU A 39 8.06 -6.50 4.69
CA GLU A 39 7.64 -7.59 3.80
C GLU A 39 7.30 -7.03 2.41
N PRO A 40 7.38 -7.85 1.35
CA PRO A 40 6.89 -7.43 0.05
C PRO A 40 5.36 -7.36 0.03
N HIS A 41 4.81 -6.42 -0.74
CA HIS A 41 3.37 -6.24 -0.85
C HIS A 41 2.98 -5.86 -2.27
N TYR A 42 1.91 -6.47 -2.79
CA TYR A 42 1.25 -6.05 -4.03
C TYR A 42 -0.27 -6.03 -3.87
N GLY A 43 -0.98 -5.40 -4.80
CA GLY A 43 -2.45 -5.30 -4.72
C GLY A 43 -2.96 -4.54 -3.49
N HIS A 44 -2.11 -3.79 -2.79
CA HIS A 44 -2.53 -2.88 -1.73
C HIS A 44 -3.01 -1.56 -2.34
N ALA A 45 -3.62 -0.72 -1.52
CA ALA A 45 -3.96 0.65 -1.89
C ALA A 45 -3.41 1.63 -0.88
N GLY A 46 -3.08 2.83 -1.33
CA GLY A 46 -2.56 3.88 -0.45
C GLY A 46 -3.18 5.25 -0.66
N THR A 47 -3.05 6.09 0.36
CA THR A 47 -3.50 7.48 0.36
C THR A 47 -2.58 8.33 1.23
N VAL A 48 -2.74 9.65 1.17
CA VAL A 48 -1.98 10.61 1.97
C VAL A 48 -2.90 11.32 2.96
N TYR A 49 -2.44 11.48 4.20
CA TYR A 49 -3.10 12.29 5.22
C TYR A 49 -2.07 12.85 6.19
N GLY A 50 -2.22 14.11 6.60
CA GLY A 50 -1.32 14.73 7.59
C GLY A 50 0.17 14.74 7.20
N GLY A 51 0.49 14.76 5.90
CA GLY A 51 1.88 14.70 5.44
C GLY A 51 2.54 13.33 5.54
N LEU A 52 1.75 12.28 5.79
CA LEU A 52 2.17 10.88 5.85
C LEU A 52 1.48 10.08 4.76
N MET A 53 2.12 9.00 4.31
CA MET A 53 1.50 8.04 3.39
C MET A 53 1.02 6.82 4.16
N TYR A 54 -0.16 6.34 3.80
CA TYR A 54 -0.74 5.13 4.35
C TYR A 54 -0.95 4.13 3.24
N ILE A 55 -0.65 2.86 3.49
CA ILE A 55 -1.06 1.74 2.65
C ILE A 55 -1.84 0.75 3.49
N SER A 56 -2.85 0.13 2.89
CA SER A 56 -3.73 -0.83 3.56
C SER A 56 -3.78 -2.16 2.82
N GLY A 57 -3.79 -3.26 3.57
CA GLY A 57 -3.98 -4.62 3.08
C GLY A 57 -3.01 -4.99 1.97
N GLY A 58 -3.52 -5.62 0.92
CA GLY A 58 -2.73 -6.19 -0.17
C GLY A 58 -2.44 -7.66 0.04
N ILE A 59 -1.43 -8.15 -0.67
CA ILE A 59 -1.05 -9.56 -0.71
C ILE A 59 0.46 -9.66 -0.50
N THR A 60 0.83 -10.59 0.38
CA THR A 60 2.21 -10.94 0.74
C THR A 60 2.30 -12.45 0.82
N HIS A 61 3.22 -13.06 0.07
CA HIS A 61 3.41 -14.52 0.00
C HIS A 61 2.06 -15.24 -0.22
N ASP A 62 1.33 -14.81 -1.25
CA ASP A 62 -0.01 -15.28 -1.63
C ASP A 62 -1.10 -15.16 -0.56
N THR A 63 -0.85 -14.44 0.54
CA THR A 63 -1.79 -14.27 1.67
C THR A 63 -2.30 -12.83 1.73
N PHE A 64 -3.62 -12.68 1.83
CA PHE A 64 -4.25 -11.37 1.99
C PHE A 64 -3.92 -10.76 3.36
N GLN A 65 -3.60 -9.48 3.35
CA GLN A 65 -3.18 -8.70 4.51
C GLN A 65 -4.32 -7.79 4.98
N LYS A 66 -4.29 -7.38 6.25
CA LYS A 66 -5.24 -6.41 6.85
C LYS A 66 -4.54 -5.21 7.46
N GLU A 67 -3.22 -5.21 7.45
CA GLU A 67 -2.34 -4.25 8.08
C GLU A 67 -2.53 -2.86 7.45
N LEU A 68 -2.40 -1.83 8.29
CA LEU A 68 -2.30 -0.44 7.87
C LEU A 68 -0.87 0.01 8.18
N MET A 69 -0.09 0.28 7.14
CA MET A 69 1.28 0.76 7.27
C MET A 69 1.32 2.25 6.96
N CYS A 70 2.15 2.97 7.70
CA CYS A 70 2.29 4.42 7.62
C CYS A 70 3.76 4.78 7.38
N PHE A 71 4.04 5.44 6.28
CA PHE A 71 5.36 5.97 5.94
C PHE A 71 5.45 7.45 6.26
N ASP A 72 6.50 7.81 7.01
CA ASP A 72 6.90 9.18 7.28
C ASP A 72 8.11 9.55 6.40
N PRO A 73 7.95 10.44 5.41
CA PRO A 73 9.04 10.84 4.54
C PRO A 73 10.08 11.74 5.22
N ASP A 74 9.80 12.35 6.38
CA ASP A 74 10.80 13.16 7.11
C ASP A 74 11.79 12.28 7.87
N THR A 75 11.31 11.15 8.40
CA THR A 75 12.15 10.22 9.15
C THR A 75 12.58 9.00 8.35
N ASP A 76 12.09 8.87 7.11
CA ASP A 76 12.28 7.74 6.20
C ASP A 76 11.99 6.40 6.88
N LYS A 77 10.82 6.31 7.52
CA LYS A 77 10.44 5.15 8.34
C LYS A 77 9.01 4.71 8.12
N TRP A 78 8.82 3.39 8.16
CA TRP A 78 7.52 2.74 8.20
C TRP A 78 7.12 2.43 9.64
N THR A 79 5.85 2.66 9.96
CA THR A 79 5.24 2.26 11.23
C THR A 79 3.91 1.57 10.97
N GLN A 80 3.65 0.48 11.69
CA GLN A 80 2.35 -0.16 11.67
C GLN A 80 1.35 0.64 12.51
N LYS A 81 0.13 0.81 11.99
CA LYS A 81 -1.02 1.41 12.68
C LYS A 81 -2.08 0.34 12.96
N ALA A 82 -3.23 0.76 13.50
CA ALA A 82 -4.35 -0.15 13.75
C ALA A 82 -4.78 -0.82 12.43
N PRO A 83 -4.82 -2.17 12.37
CA PRO A 83 -5.20 -2.89 11.16
C PRO A 83 -6.71 -2.78 10.89
N MET A 84 -7.11 -3.13 9.67
CA MET A 84 -8.51 -3.38 9.33
C MET A 84 -9.03 -4.64 10.06
N THR A 85 -10.36 -4.77 10.16
CA THR A 85 -11.01 -5.95 10.73
C THR A 85 -11.04 -7.15 9.79
N THR A 86 -10.95 -6.92 8.47
CA THR A 86 -11.00 -7.94 7.43
C THR A 86 -9.79 -7.78 6.51
N VAL A 87 -9.18 -8.90 6.14
CA VAL A 87 -8.14 -8.95 5.11
C VAL A 87 -8.73 -8.53 3.76
N ARG A 88 -7.94 -7.85 2.93
CA ARG A 88 -8.37 -7.45 1.58
C ARG A 88 -7.17 -7.05 0.72
N GLY A 89 -7.26 -7.38 -0.56
CA GLY A 89 -6.39 -6.88 -1.61
C GLY A 89 -7.21 -6.47 -2.82
N LEU A 90 -6.52 -5.89 -3.81
CA LEU A 90 -7.11 -5.37 -5.05
C LEU A 90 -8.24 -4.36 -4.79
N HIS A 91 -8.13 -3.59 -3.71
CA HIS A 91 -9.08 -2.56 -3.29
C HIS A 91 -8.64 -1.14 -3.67
N CYS A 92 -9.47 -0.15 -3.34
CA CYS A 92 -9.11 1.25 -3.40
C CYS A 92 -9.05 1.87 -2.00
N MET A 93 -8.25 2.93 -1.86
CA MET A 93 -8.16 3.71 -0.63
C MET A 93 -8.15 5.19 -0.97
N CYS A 94 -8.86 6.01 -0.20
CA CYS A 94 -8.83 7.46 -0.35
C CYS A 94 -8.94 8.17 1.01
N THR A 95 -8.48 9.42 1.05
CA THR A 95 -8.66 10.31 2.21
C THR A 95 -9.79 11.28 1.91
N VAL A 96 -10.75 11.41 2.83
CA VAL A 96 -11.80 12.43 2.78
C VAL A 96 -11.88 13.10 4.16
N GLY A 97 -11.58 14.40 4.21
CA GLY A 97 -11.46 15.13 5.47
C GLY A 97 -10.37 14.54 6.37
N ASP A 98 -10.76 14.17 7.59
CA ASP A 98 -9.90 13.58 8.63
C ASP A 98 -9.90 12.04 8.60
N LYS A 99 -10.47 11.42 7.56
CA LYS A 99 -10.72 9.97 7.51
C LYS A 99 -10.11 9.32 6.28
N LEU A 100 -9.65 8.08 6.50
CA LEU A 100 -9.13 7.19 5.48
C LEU A 100 -10.22 6.14 5.21
N TYR A 101 -10.62 6.01 3.96
CA TYR A 101 -11.63 5.05 3.52
C TYR A 101 -10.97 3.96 2.70
N VAL A 102 -11.32 2.71 2.99
CA VAL A 102 -10.89 1.54 2.21
C VAL A 102 -12.14 0.91 1.61
N ILE A 103 -12.17 0.76 0.28
CA ILE A 103 -13.38 0.49 -0.48
C ILE A 103 -13.17 -0.75 -1.37
N GLY A 104 -14.05 -1.74 -1.23
CA GLY A 104 -14.06 -2.94 -2.05
C GLY A 104 -12.87 -3.88 -1.81
N GLY A 105 -12.41 -4.50 -2.89
CA GLY A 105 -11.41 -5.56 -2.90
C GLY A 105 -11.97 -6.93 -2.53
N ASN A 106 -11.10 -7.92 -2.62
CA ASN A 106 -11.41 -9.31 -2.33
C ASN A 106 -10.39 -9.90 -1.35
N HIS A 107 -10.75 -11.03 -0.76
CA HIS A 107 -9.85 -11.87 0.03
C HIS A 107 -10.02 -13.35 -0.28
N PHE A 108 -10.63 -13.65 -1.43
CA PHE A 108 -10.88 -15.02 -1.89
C PHE A 108 -9.64 -15.57 -2.60
N ARG A 109 -9.19 -16.74 -2.15
CA ARG A 109 -8.35 -17.63 -2.94
C ARG A 109 -9.31 -18.54 -3.73
N GLY A 110 -9.46 -18.38 -5.04
CA GLY A 110 -10.43 -19.18 -5.82
C GLY A 110 -10.23 -20.69 -5.60
N THR A 111 -11.27 -21.52 -5.46
CA THR A 111 -12.26 -21.83 -6.51
C THR A 111 -13.71 -22.06 -6.04
N SER A 112 -14.10 -21.89 -4.78
CA SER A 112 -15.43 -22.39 -4.32
C SER A 112 -16.59 -21.38 -4.24
N ASP A 113 -16.37 -20.06 -4.25
CA ASP A 113 -17.44 -19.13 -3.80
C ASP A 113 -17.89 -18.12 -4.88
N TYR A 114 -17.73 -18.44 -6.17
CA TYR A 114 -18.44 -17.70 -7.22
C TYR A 114 -19.94 -18.05 -7.29
N ASP A 115 -20.41 -19.01 -6.49
CA ASP A 115 -21.78 -19.53 -6.51
C ASP A 115 -22.76 -18.80 -5.58
N ASP A 116 -22.35 -17.76 -4.85
CA ASP A 116 -23.25 -17.01 -3.95
C ASP A 116 -23.50 -15.56 -4.42
N VAL A 117 -24.03 -15.39 -5.65
CA VAL A 117 -24.69 -14.15 -6.09
C VAL A 117 -26.07 -14.46 -6.68
#